data_AF-A0A258UJC5-F1
#
_entry.id   AF-A0A258UJC5-F1
#
_cell.length_a   1.000
_cell.length_b   1.000
_cell.length_c   1.000
_cell.angle_alpha   90.00
_cell.angle_beta   90.00
_cell.angle_gamma   90.00
#
_symmetry.space_group_name_H-M   'P 1'
#
loop_
_entity.id
_entity.type
_entity.pdbx_description
1 polymer ?
#
loop_
_entity_poly.entity_id
_entity_poly.type
_entity_poly.pdbx_seq_one_letter_code
_entity_poly.pdbx_strand_id
1 'polypeptide(L)'
;MSISRSVWILLLGGISSFAQAACLTPTQLTTLAQNEQNYLINRIPPAFGHAVTDQQVVLQVTEVSADSCTANLSMTIPATHLEEANALLEADPAKKIMLSAQGYALPSSTKVDAVFKVSPATLDVPASETLQTAALGQLRASVEMMYSMITQSRANQVTGSENTTPWSATYQQTNASKCAEKWIAQSGQDTVSACACRAKQLSAQVNERQMAYIDYVRSNPYAMATGSSQSFATLEKQALLACGLIAK
;
A
#
# COMPACT_ATOMS: atom_id res chain seq x y z
N MET A 1 -58.60 62.92 15.33
CA MET A 1 -59.19 61.59 15.14
C MET A 1 -59.14 61.22 13.67
N SER A 2 -58.97 59.93 13.40
CA SER A 2 -58.88 59.23 12.11
C SER A 2 -57.45 59.00 11.59
N ILE A 3 -56.97 57.79 11.91
CA ILE A 3 -55.74 57.16 11.46
C ILE A 3 -56.12 56.29 10.26
N SER A 4 -55.54 56.54 9.08
CA SER A 4 -55.62 55.63 7.94
C SER A 4 -54.28 54.91 7.80
N ARG A 5 -54.30 53.61 8.12
CA ARG A 5 -53.18 52.67 7.94
C ARG A 5 -53.13 52.26 6.48
N SER A 6 -51.97 52.41 5.83
CA SER A 6 -51.72 51.79 4.53
C SER A 6 -50.55 50.81 4.63
N VAL A 7 -50.78 49.69 3.98
CA VAL A 7 -50.19 48.37 4.12
C VAL A 7 -48.75 48.34 3.59
N TRP A 8 -47.82 47.85 4.41
CA TRP A 8 -46.49 47.45 3.97
C TRP A 8 -46.61 46.11 3.23
N ILE A 9 -46.34 46.12 1.93
CA ILE A 9 -46.17 44.89 1.14
C ILE A 9 -44.79 44.32 1.47
N LEU A 10 -44.77 43.33 2.37
CA LEU A 10 -43.61 42.49 2.62
C LEU A 10 -43.41 41.55 1.42
N LEU A 11 -42.46 41.92 0.55
CA LEU A 11 -41.85 41.02 -0.41
C LEU A 11 -41.00 39.99 0.36
N LEU A 12 -41.66 38.93 0.85
CA LEU A 12 -41.01 37.69 1.26
C LEU A 12 -40.59 36.93 -0.01
N GLY A 13 -39.51 37.41 -0.63
CA GLY A 13 -38.76 36.64 -1.61
C GLY A 13 -38.14 35.44 -0.92
N GLY A 14 -38.80 34.29 -1.02
CA GLY A 14 -38.25 33.01 -0.60
C GLY A 14 -36.98 32.73 -1.39
N ILE A 15 -35.83 32.86 -0.73
CA ILE A 15 -34.57 32.34 -1.23
C ILE A 15 -34.64 30.83 -1.00
N SER A 16 -35.27 30.12 -1.93
CA SER A 16 -35.13 28.67 -2.01
C SER A 16 -33.66 28.39 -2.30
N SER A 17 -32.90 28.04 -1.25
CA SER A 17 -31.61 27.39 -1.43
C SER A 17 -31.87 26.12 -2.23
N PHE A 18 -31.64 26.16 -3.54
CA PHE A 18 -31.56 24.97 -4.36
C PHE A 18 -30.40 24.15 -3.80
N ALA A 19 -30.71 23.21 -2.90
CA ALA A 19 -29.78 22.17 -2.54
C ALA A 19 -29.46 21.44 -3.85
N GLN A 20 -28.24 21.63 -4.37
CA GLN A 20 -27.76 20.83 -5.49
C GLN A 20 -27.93 19.37 -5.07
N ALA A 21 -28.71 18.62 -5.84
CA ALA A 21 -28.92 17.21 -5.56
C ALA A 21 -27.56 16.51 -5.69
N ALA A 22 -27.07 15.93 -4.59
CA ALA A 22 -25.80 15.21 -4.59
C ALA A 22 -25.78 14.15 -5.70
N CYS A 23 -24.66 14.05 -6.41
CA CYS A 23 -24.45 13.05 -7.43
C CYS A 23 -24.21 11.66 -6.81
N LEU A 24 -23.54 11.64 -5.66
CA LEU A 24 -23.13 10.45 -4.94
C LEU A 24 -23.77 10.45 -3.56
N THR A 25 -24.44 9.36 -3.23
CA THR A 25 -24.95 9.12 -1.87
C THR A 25 -23.79 8.82 -0.89
N PRO A 26 -23.99 9.01 0.42
CA PRO A 26 -22.98 8.64 1.43
C PRO A 26 -22.54 7.17 1.35
N THR A 27 -23.48 6.26 1.02
CA THR A 27 -23.16 4.84 0.81
C THR A 27 -22.25 4.66 -0.40
N GLN A 28 -22.53 5.32 -1.52
CA GLN A 28 -21.68 5.26 -2.71
C GLN A 28 -20.28 5.83 -2.46
N LEU A 29 -20.15 6.92 -1.71
CA LEU A 29 -18.85 7.48 -1.31
C LEU A 29 -18.05 6.47 -0.44
N THR A 30 -18.72 5.80 0.48
CA THR A 30 -18.10 4.75 1.31
C THR A 30 -17.66 3.55 0.47
N THR A 31 -18.51 3.08 -0.45
CA THR A 31 -18.17 2.00 -1.39
C THR A 31 -17.01 2.39 -2.30
N LEU A 32 -16.98 3.64 -2.78
CA LEU A 32 -15.89 4.14 -3.63
C LEU A 32 -14.55 4.17 -2.87
N ALA A 33 -14.56 4.60 -1.61
CA ALA A 33 -13.37 4.54 -0.75
C ALA A 33 -12.88 3.10 -0.54
N GLN A 34 -13.80 2.16 -0.30
CA GLN A 34 -13.46 0.73 -0.16
C GLN A 34 -12.91 0.13 -1.45
N ASN A 35 -13.51 0.44 -2.59
CA ASN A 35 -13.03 0.00 -3.90
C ASN A 35 -11.61 0.49 -4.17
N GLU A 36 -11.33 1.76 -3.86
CA GLU A 36 -10.01 2.34 -4.02
C GLU A 36 -8.97 1.71 -3.08
N GLN A 37 -9.31 1.55 -1.80
CA GLN A 37 -8.43 0.90 -0.84
C GLN A 37 -8.10 -0.54 -1.27
N ASN A 38 -9.10 -1.31 -1.72
CA ASN A 38 -8.90 -2.67 -2.21
C ASN A 38 -8.04 -2.70 -3.48
N TYR A 39 -8.27 -1.78 -4.41
CA TYR A 39 -7.44 -1.63 -5.60
C TYR A 39 -5.98 -1.40 -5.23
N LEU A 40 -5.72 -0.48 -4.30
CA LEU A 40 -4.37 -0.12 -3.88
C LEU A 40 -3.68 -1.24 -3.09
N ILE A 41 -4.39 -1.92 -2.18
CA ILE A 41 -3.83 -3.07 -1.44
C ILE A 41 -3.41 -4.19 -2.39
N ASN A 42 -4.18 -4.43 -3.45
CA ASN A 42 -3.89 -5.50 -4.41
C ASN A 42 -2.76 -5.15 -5.40
N ARG A 43 -2.44 -3.87 -5.55
CA ARG A 43 -1.47 -3.39 -6.54
C ARG A 43 -0.16 -2.93 -5.92
N ILE A 44 -0.24 -2.19 -4.81
CA ILE A 44 0.91 -1.60 -4.15
C ILE A 44 1.64 -2.67 -3.32
N PRO A 45 2.98 -2.64 -3.25
CA PRO A 45 3.74 -3.64 -2.49
C PRO A 45 3.37 -3.73 -1.01
N PRO A 46 3.67 -4.86 -0.33
CA PRO A 46 3.04 -5.23 0.94
C PRO A 46 3.20 -4.22 2.09
N ALA A 47 4.22 -3.36 2.07
CA ALA A 47 4.38 -2.31 3.08
C ALA A 47 3.16 -1.37 3.15
N PHE A 48 2.47 -1.13 2.02
CA PHE A 48 1.22 -0.36 2.02
C PHE A 48 0.10 -1.11 2.72
N GLY A 49 -0.11 -2.40 2.37
CA GLY A 49 -1.13 -3.23 3.00
C GLY A 49 -0.94 -3.37 4.51
N HIS A 50 0.31 -3.46 4.98
CA HIS A 50 0.60 -3.43 6.42
C HIS A 50 0.28 -2.08 7.05
N ALA A 51 0.66 -0.97 6.42
CA ALA A 51 0.35 0.37 6.94
C ALA A 51 -1.16 0.63 7.01
N VAL A 52 -1.94 0.12 6.05
CA VAL A 52 -3.41 0.18 6.10
C VAL A 52 -3.97 -0.70 7.22
N THR A 53 -3.47 -1.93 7.37
CA THR A 53 -3.87 -2.85 8.45
C THR A 53 -3.59 -2.27 9.83
N ASP A 54 -2.47 -1.56 9.98
CA ASP A 54 -2.06 -0.88 11.20
C ASP A 54 -2.79 0.46 11.42
N GLN A 55 -3.74 0.82 10.56
CA GLN A 55 -4.48 2.08 10.57
C GLN A 55 -3.58 3.33 10.48
N GLN A 56 -2.36 3.16 9.98
CA GLN A 56 -1.40 4.23 9.76
C GLN A 56 -1.70 4.98 8.46
N VAL A 57 -2.25 4.29 7.47
CA VAL A 57 -2.80 4.89 6.25
C VAL A 57 -4.31 4.85 6.31
N VAL A 58 -4.94 6.00 6.09
CA VAL A 58 -6.40 6.15 6.08
C VAL A 58 -6.82 6.81 4.78
N LEU A 59 -7.82 6.21 4.11
CA LEU A 59 -8.41 6.73 2.88
C LEU A 59 -9.84 7.20 3.15
N GLN A 60 -10.21 8.32 2.56
CA GLN A 60 -11.55 8.89 2.62
C GLN A 60 -11.93 9.41 1.24
N VAL A 61 -13.21 9.30 0.90
CA VAL A 61 -13.74 9.86 -0.34
C VAL A 61 -14.90 10.78 -0.02
N THR A 62 -14.85 12.01 -0.56
CA THR A 62 -15.89 13.02 -0.40
C THR A 62 -16.37 13.51 -1.76
N GLU A 63 -17.65 13.87 -1.88
CA GLU A 63 -18.13 14.57 -3.08
C GLU A 63 -17.54 15.99 -3.13
N VAL A 64 -17.14 16.42 -4.33
CA VAL A 64 -16.62 17.78 -4.60
C VAL A 64 -17.63 18.60 -5.41
N SER A 65 -18.27 17.98 -6.40
CA SER A 65 -19.27 18.65 -7.23
C SER A 65 -20.30 17.64 -7.73
N ALA A 66 -21.57 17.97 -7.49
CA ALA A 66 -22.71 17.21 -7.97
C ALA A 66 -22.85 17.32 -9.50
N ASP A 67 -22.68 18.52 -10.07
CA ASP A 67 -22.91 18.78 -11.50
C ASP A 67 -21.97 17.99 -12.42
N SER A 68 -20.71 17.81 -12.00
CA SER A 68 -19.71 17.05 -12.76
C SER A 68 -19.48 15.64 -12.22
N CYS A 69 -20.22 15.21 -11.20
CA CYS A 69 -20.03 13.94 -10.50
C CYS A 69 -18.56 13.67 -10.15
N THR A 70 -17.96 14.61 -9.44
CA THR A 70 -16.54 14.53 -9.03
C THR A 70 -16.41 14.23 -7.55
N ALA A 71 -15.50 13.32 -7.23
CA ALA A 71 -15.12 12.98 -5.87
C ALA A 71 -13.67 13.39 -5.59
N ASN A 72 -13.33 13.62 -4.33
CA ASN A 72 -11.97 13.77 -3.84
C ASN A 72 -11.60 12.53 -3.05
N LEU A 73 -10.54 11.84 -3.46
CA LEU A 73 -9.85 10.85 -2.63
C LEU A 73 -8.83 11.59 -1.77
N SER A 74 -8.98 11.52 -0.46
CA SER A 74 -7.99 11.99 0.50
C SER A 74 -7.34 10.80 1.18
N MET A 75 -6.00 10.75 1.17
CA MET A 75 -5.22 9.73 1.87
C MET A 75 -4.26 10.39 2.85
N THR A 76 -4.31 9.94 4.10
CA THR A 76 -3.32 10.30 5.12
C THR A 76 -2.25 9.22 5.20
N ILE A 77 -0.99 9.64 5.15
CA ILE A 77 0.22 8.84 5.16
C ILE A 77 1.06 9.25 6.38
N PRO A 78 1.70 8.31 7.10
CA PRO A 78 2.60 8.63 8.20
C PRO A 78 3.82 9.45 7.76
N ALA A 79 4.19 10.46 8.55
CA ALA A 79 5.40 11.24 8.33
C ALA A 79 6.66 10.36 8.28
N THR A 80 6.75 9.36 9.16
CA THR A 80 7.87 8.41 9.22
C THR A 80 8.07 7.63 7.91
N HIS A 81 6.99 7.32 7.19
CA HIS A 81 7.09 6.64 5.90
C HIS A 81 7.58 7.58 4.79
N LEU A 82 7.16 8.85 4.83
CA LEU A 82 7.69 9.86 3.92
C LEU A 82 9.18 10.12 4.17
N GLU A 83 9.57 10.21 5.44
CA GLU A 83 10.98 10.38 5.83
C GLU A 83 11.83 9.19 5.37
N GLU A 84 11.36 7.96 5.61
CA GLU A 84 12.03 6.73 5.13
C GLU A 84 12.20 6.75 3.60
N ALA A 85 11.13 7.06 2.86
CA ALA A 85 11.19 7.09 1.40
C ALA A 85 12.09 8.18 0.84
N ASN A 86 12.10 9.37 1.46
CA ASN A 86 13.01 10.45 1.08
C ASN A 86 14.46 10.06 1.36
N ALA A 87 14.76 9.50 2.53
CA ALA A 87 16.10 9.02 2.87
C ALA A 87 16.62 7.98 1.86
N LEU A 88 15.75 7.08 1.39
CA LEU A 88 16.09 6.11 0.36
C LEU A 88 16.42 6.76 -1.00
N LEU A 89 15.71 7.83 -1.39
CA LEU A 89 16.03 8.56 -2.63
C LEU A 89 17.28 9.42 -2.51
N GLU A 90 17.54 10.04 -1.36
CA GLU A 90 18.78 10.80 -1.16
C GLU A 90 20.02 9.90 -1.12
N ALA A 91 19.88 8.65 -0.67
CA ALA A 91 20.95 7.66 -0.70
C ALA A 91 21.27 7.16 -2.13
N ASP A 92 20.37 7.34 -3.10
CA ASP A 92 20.57 6.96 -4.51
C ASP A 92 20.16 8.11 -5.45
N PRO A 93 21.05 9.11 -5.65
CA PRO A 93 20.79 10.26 -6.52
C PRO A 93 20.48 9.87 -7.97
N ALA A 94 21.07 8.78 -8.47
CA ALA A 94 20.84 8.31 -9.83
C ALA A 94 19.40 7.82 -9.99
N LYS A 95 18.89 7.03 -9.04
CA LYS A 95 17.48 6.60 -9.01
C LYS A 95 16.54 7.78 -8.88
N LYS A 96 16.86 8.78 -8.04
CA LYS A 96 16.07 10.01 -7.90
C LYS A 96 15.95 10.78 -9.23
N ILE A 97 17.05 10.94 -9.96
CA ILE A 97 17.05 11.59 -11.29
C ILE A 97 16.24 10.77 -12.30
N MET A 98 16.48 9.46 -12.37
CA MET A 98 15.79 8.57 -13.30
C MET A 98 14.28 8.53 -13.07
N LEU A 99 13.82 8.49 -11.82
CA LEU A 99 12.40 8.48 -11.47
C LEU A 99 11.74 9.82 -11.76
N SER A 100 12.39 10.93 -11.42
CA SER A 100 11.86 12.27 -11.69
C SER A 100 11.78 12.57 -13.20
N ALA A 101 12.74 12.10 -14.00
CA ALA A 101 12.69 12.20 -15.46
C ALA A 101 11.51 11.42 -16.09
N GLN A 102 11.00 10.40 -15.41
CA GLN A 102 9.82 9.62 -15.81
C GLN A 102 8.51 10.19 -15.26
N GLY A 103 8.56 11.34 -14.57
CA GLY A 103 7.38 11.98 -13.98
C GLY A 103 6.94 11.37 -12.64
N TYR A 104 7.71 10.44 -12.07
CA TYR A 104 7.42 9.92 -10.73
C TYR A 104 7.93 10.88 -9.65
N ALA A 105 7.10 11.10 -8.64
CA ALA A 105 7.43 11.91 -7.48
C ALA A 105 6.93 11.23 -6.20
N LEU A 106 7.64 11.46 -5.10
CA LEU A 106 7.11 11.12 -3.78
C LEU A 106 5.98 12.07 -3.41
N PRO A 107 5.02 11.63 -2.58
CA PRO A 107 4.10 12.57 -1.94
C PRO A 107 4.85 13.70 -1.24
N SER A 108 4.43 14.95 -1.48
CA SER A 108 5.03 16.15 -0.86
C SER A 108 4.56 16.40 0.57
N SER A 109 3.50 15.72 1.00
CA SER A 109 2.86 15.91 2.30
C SER A 109 2.24 14.61 2.81
N THR A 110 2.00 14.56 4.12
CA THR A 110 1.29 13.45 4.80
C THR A 110 -0.18 13.36 4.41
N LYS A 111 -0.75 14.41 3.83
CA LYS A 111 -2.08 14.37 3.21
C LYS A 111 -1.89 14.48 1.71
N VAL A 112 -2.43 13.53 0.97
CA VAL A 112 -2.49 13.56 -0.49
C VAL A 112 -3.93 13.48 -0.94
N ASP A 113 -4.26 14.31 -1.91
CA ASP A 113 -5.62 14.48 -2.39
C ASP A 113 -5.64 14.33 -3.91
N ALA A 114 -6.70 13.72 -4.43
CA ALA A 114 -6.94 13.62 -5.87
C ALA A 114 -8.43 13.77 -6.16
N VAL A 115 -8.76 14.78 -6.96
CA VAL A 115 -10.11 14.98 -7.50
C VAL A 115 -10.25 14.21 -8.80
N PHE A 116 -11.32 13.43 -8.95
CA PHE A 116 -11.58 12.61 -10.12
C PHE A 116 -13.08 12.47 -10.39
N LYS A 117 -13.42 12.15 -11.64
CA LYS A 117 -14.80 11.88 -12.06
C LYS A 117 -15.22 10.45 -11.75
N VAL A 118 -16.51 10.26 -11.47
CA VAL A 118 -17.13 8.96 -11.17
C VAL A 118 -18.38 8.79 -11.99
N SER A 119 -18.60 7.59 -12.52
CA SER A 119 -19.88 7.23 -13.14
C SER A 119 -20.89 6.88 -12.05
N PRO A 120 -21.91 7.70 -11.74
CA PRO A 120 -22.74 7.50 -10.55
C PRO A 120 -23.56 6.21 -10.57
N ALA A 121 -23.89 5.69 -11.77
CA ALA A 121 -24.67 4.46 -11.92
C ALA A 121 -23.89 3.19 -11.56
N THR A 122 -22.57 3.18 -11.77
CA THR A 122 -21.72 1.99 -11.60
C THR A 122 -20.61 2.17 -10.56
N LEU A 123 -20.34 3.41 -10.16
CA LEU A 123 -19.17 3.84 -9.39
C LEU A 123 -17.84 3.61 -10.10
N ASP A 124 -17.86 3.44 -11.42
CA ASP A 124 -16.65 3.28 -12.21
C ASP A 124 -15.89 4.60 -12.33
N VAL A 125 -14.58 4.50 -12.21
CA VAL A 125 -13.63 5.58 -12.50
C VAL A 125 -13.28 5.52 -13.99
N PRO A 126 -13.55 6.56 -14.78
CA PRO A 126 -13.18 6.60 -16.19
C PRO A 126 -11.68 6.36 -16.39
N ALA A 127 -11.30 5.65 -17.45
CA ALA A 127 -9.90 5.34 -17.72
C ALA A 127 -9.01 6.60 -17.85
N SER A 128 -9.57 7.74 -18.30
CA SER A 128 -8.86 9.02 -18.36
C SER A 128 -8.39 9.51 -16.99
N GLU A 129 -9.13 9.21 -15.93
CA GLU A 129 -8.80 9.61 -14.55
C GLU A 129 -7.70 8.72 -13.94
N THR A 130 -7.47 7.53 -14.50
CA THR A 130 -6.48 6.56 -13.99
C THR A 130 -5.12 6.68 -14.67
N LEU A 131 -5.00 7.49 -15.73
CA LEU A 131 -3.72 7.82 -16.36
C LEU A 131 -2.82 8.58 -15.38
N GLN A 132 -1.51 8.34 -15.43
CA GLN A 132 -0.55 9.03 -14.55
C GLN A 132 -0.51 10.56 -14.75
N THR A 133 -1.05 11.06 -15.86
CA THR A 133 -1.22 12.49 -16.14
C THR A 133 -2.45 13.10 -15.47
N ALA A 134 -3.37 12.29 -14.94
CA ALA A 134 -4.52 12.72 -14.18
C ALA A 134 -4.24 12.64 -12.67
N ALA A 135 -4.96 13.44 -11.88
CA ALA A 135 -4.69 13.58 -10.45
C ALA A 135 -4.75 12.25 -9.68
N LEU A 136 -5.77 11.42 -9.95
CA LEU A 136 -5.90 10.11 -9.30
C LEU A 136 -4.79 9.15 -9.73
N GLY A 137 -4.52 9.03 -11.04
CA GLY A 137 -3.40 8.21 -11.50
C GLY A 137 -2.05 8.65 -10.94
N GLN A 138 -1.80 9.96 -10.81
CA GLN A 138 -0.60 10.50 -10.20
C GLN A 138 -0.50 10.16 -8.71
N LEU A 139 -1.60 10.31 -7.95
CA LEU A 139 -1.65 9.92 -6.53
C LEU A 139 -1.32 8.43 -6.38
N ARG A 140 -2.00 7.57 -7.14
CA ARG A 140 -1.78 6.12 -7.13
C ARG A 140 -0.32 5.79 -7.41
N ALA A 141 0.26 6.36 -8.46
CA ALA A 141 1.65 6.14 -8.86
C ALA A 141 2.65 6.62 -7.79
N SER A 142 2.40 7.78 -7.17
CA SER A 142 3.28 8.36 -6.14
C SER A 142 3.29 7.49 -4.87
N VAL A 143 2.12 7.03 -4.43
CA VAL A 143 1.99 6.12 -3.27
C VAL A 143 2.57 4.75 -3.59
N GLU A 144 2.32 4.22 -4.79
CA GLU A 144 2.88 2.95 -5.26
C GLU A 144 4.41 2.98 -5.24
N MET A 145 5.01 4.05 -5.79
CA MET A 145 6.47 4.22 -5.79
C MET A 145 7.03 4.28 -4.37
N MET A 146 6.44 5.11 -3.50
CA MET A 146 6.88 5.28 -2.12
C MET A 146 6.91 3.93 -1.39
N TYR A 147 5.81 3.18 -1.43
CA TYR A 147 5.72 1.89 -0.75
C TYR A 147 6.49 0.76 -1.44
N SER A 148 6.78 0.88 -2.73
CA SER A 148 7.72 -0.01 -3.43
C SER A 148 9.14 0.14 -2.89
N MET A 149 9.59 1.38 -2.65
CA MET A 149 10.92 1.63 -2.09
C MET A 149 11.01 1.18 -0.64
N ILE A 150 9.99 1.49 0.17
CA ILE A 150 9.91 1.04 1.56
C ILE A 150 9.93 -0.49 1.64
N THR A 151 9.14 -1.18 0.79
CA THR A 151 9.13 -2.66 0.75
C THR A 151 10.52 -3.22 0.43
N GLN A 152 11.19 -2.68 -0.59
CA GLN A 152 12.55 -3.12 -0.97
C GLN A 152 13.56 -2.88 0.16
N SER A 153 13.51 -1.70 0.79
CA SER A 153 14.37 -1.34 1.92
C SER A 153 14.19 -2.30 3.10
N ARG A 154 12.95 -2.49 3.56
CA ARG A 154 12.64 -3.34 4.71
C ARG A 154 12.92 -4.82 4.43
N ALA A 155 12.83 -5.27 3.18
CA ALA A 155 13.27 -6.62 2.78
C ALA A 155 14.79 -6.84 2.95
N ASN A 156 15.61 -5.78 2.89
CA ASN A 156 17.07 -5.87 2.99
C ASN A 156 17.59 -5.78 4.42
N GLN A 157 16.78 -5.33 5.39
CA GLN A 157 17.13 -5.16 6.80
C GLN A 157 17.13 -6.47 7.61
N VAL A 158 17.73 -7.54 7.07
CA VAL A 158 17.71 -8.89 7.68
C VAL A 158 18.87 -9.13 8.65
N THR A 159 19.90 -8.26 8.66
CA THR A 159 21.12 -8.46 9.45
C THR A 159 21.08 -7.71 10.78
N GLY A 160 21.24 -8.43 11.90
CA GLY A 160 21.65 -7.86 13.20
C GLY A 160 20.53 -7.60 14.21
N SER A 161 19.28 -7.90 13.90
CA SER A 161 18.15 -7.77 14.81
C SER A 161 17.50 -9.12 15.05
N GLU A 162 17.54 -9.62 16.29
CA GLU A 162 16.76 -10.79 16.69
C GLU A 162 15.28 -10.49 16.50
N ASN A 163 14.56 -11.42 15.87
CA ASN A 163 13.13 -11.29 15.76
C ASN A 163 12.46 -11.62 17.10
N THR A 164 11.89 -10.61 17.73
CA THR A 164 11.18 -10.76 19.02
C THR A 164 9.75 -11.28 18.87
N THR A 165 9.24 -11.41 17.64
CA THR A 165 7.87 -11.88 17.37
C THR A 165 7.93 -13.17 16.57
N PRO A 166 7.77 -14.36 17.21
CA PRO A 166 7.77 -15.63 16.51
C PRO A 166 6.75 -15.66 15.37
N TRP A 167 7.06 -16.41 14.31
CA TRP A 167 6.06 -16.73 13.29
C TRP A 167 4.88 -17.49 13.93
N SER A 168 3.68 -17.19 13.45
CA SER A 168 2.47 -17.96 13.74
C SER A 168 2.66 -19.43 13.35
N ALA A 169 1.98 -20.32 14.06
CA ALA A 169 2.02 -21.75 13.77
C ALA A 169 1.61 -22.06 12.32
N THR A 170 0.61 -21.37 11.80
CA THR A 170 0.14 -21.50 10.41
C THR A 170 1.23 -21.11 9.41
N TYR A 171 1.96 -20.02 9.66
CA TYR A 171 3.02 -19.58 8.78
C TYR A 171 4.23 -20.53 8.82
N GLN A 172 4.61 -21.00 10.02
CA GLN A 172 5.67 -22.01 10.18
C GLN A 172 5.34 -23.28 9.39
N GLN A 173 4.11 -23.79 9.51
CA GLN A 173 3.67 -24.98 8.79
C GLN A 173 3.70 -24.77 7.28
N THR A 174 3.19 -23.63 6.81
CA THR A 174 3.20 -23.28 5.37
C THR A 174 4.63 -23.19 4.83
N ASN A 175 5.55 -22.58 5.59
CA ASN A 175 6.95 -22.46 5.18
C ASN A 175 7.66 -23.83 5.15
N ALA A 176 7.38 -24.69 6.12
CA ALA A 176 7.91 -26.07 6.15
C ALA A 176 7.40 -26.90 4.96
N SER A 177 6.11 -26.79 4.60
CA SER A 177 5.55 -27.45 3.42
C SER A 177 6.21 -26.97 2.12
N LYS A 178 6.34 -25.65 1.91
CA LYS A 178 7.06 -25.07 0.76
C LYS A 178 8.54 -25.50 0.69
N CYS A 179 9.17 -25.68 1.85
CA CYS A 179 10.53 -26.20 1.92
C CYS A 179 10.61 -27.63 1.38
N ALA A 180 9.69 -28.51 1.80
CA ALA A 180 9.66 -29.91 1.38
C ALA A 180 9.34 -30.09 -0.12
N GLU A 181 8.80 -29.07 -0.80
CA GLU A 181 8.63 -29.08 -2.26
C GLU A 181 9.97 -28.97 -2.99
N LYS A 182 10.89 -28.14 -2.48
CA LYS A 182 12.14 -27.75 -3.17
C LYS A 182 13.40 -28.46 -2.66
N TRP A 183 13.38 -28.94 -1.42
CA TRP A 183 14.55 -29.46 -0.73
C TRP A 183 14.30 -30.87 -0.19
N ILE A 184 15.38 -31.64 -0.05
CA ILE A 184 15.40 -32.94 0.65
C ILE A 184 16.45 -32.88 1.74
N ALA A 185 16.27 -33.67 2.80
CA ALA A 185 17.28 -33.81 3.83
C ALA A 185 18.44 -34.69 3.34
N GLN A 186 19.63 -34.45 3.89
CA GLN A 186 20.80 -35.31 3.69
C GLN A 186 20.51 -36.75 4.15
N SER A 187 21.25 -37.71 3.59
CA SER A 187 21.06 -39.14 3.86
C SER A 187 20.97 -39.44 5.36
N GLY A 188 19.88 -40.09 5.77
CA GLY A 188 19.63 -40.47 7.18
C GLY A 188 18.86 -39.42 8.00
N GLN A 189 18.43 -38.31 7.41
CA GLN A 189 17.60 -37.30 8.07
C GLN A 189 16.16 -37.30 7.53
N ASP A 190 15.21 -36.95 8.40
CA ASP A 190 13.81 -36.74 8.03
C ASP A 190 13.61 -35.34 7.42
N THR A 191 13.00 -35.29 6.23
CA THR A 191 12.76 -34.03 5.51
C THR A 191 11.78 -33.12 6.23
N VAL A 192 10.79 -33.68 6.92
CA VAL A 192 9.82 -32.87 7.69
C VAL A 192 10.53 -32.15 8.83
N SER A 193 11.34 -32.88 9.60
CA SER A 193 12.12 -32.34 10.72
C SER A 193 13.18 -31.32 10.25
N ALA A 194 13.84 -31.58 9.11
CA ALA A 194 14.82 -30.66 8.52
C ALA A 194 14.16 -29.34 8.05
N CYS A 195 12.99 -29.42 7.41
CA CYS A 195 12.23 -28.22 7.01
C CYS A 195 11.66 -27.45 8.21
N ALA A 196 11.25 -28.14 9.28
CA ALA A 196 10.86 -27.50 10.53
C ALA A 196 12.05 -26.78 11.21
N CYS A 197 13.24 -27.39 11.21
CA CYS A 197 14.48 -26.75 11.64
C CYS A 197 14.73 -25.45 10.86
N ARG A 198 14.61 -25.49 9.52
CA ARG A 198 14.82 -24.30 8.67
C ARG A 198 13.83 -23.20 9.01
N ALA A 199 12.54 -23.52 9.15
CA ALA A 199 11.52 -22.56 9.53
C ALA A 199 11.84 -21.90 10.88
N LYS A 200 12.30 -22.69 11.87
CA LYS A 200 12.72 -22.18 13.18
C LYS A 200 13.91 -21.22 13.08
N GLN A 201 14.96 -21.59 12.33
CA GLN A 201 16.14 -20.74 12.11
C GLN A 201 15.77 -19.40 11.49
N LEU A 202 14.96 -19.41 10.43
CA LEU A 202 14.52 -18.19 9.76
C LEU A 202 13.61 -17.33 10.65
N SER A 203 12.70 -17.96 11.38
CA SER A 203 11.77 -17.25 12.27
C SER A 203 12.46 -16.52 13.43
N ALA A 204 13.67 -16.92 13.80
CA ALA A 204 14.46 -16.25 14.82
C ALA A 204 15.08 -14.92 14.35
N GLN A 205 15.14 -14.70 13.03
CA GLN A 205 15.83 -13.55 12.43
C GLN A 205 14.88 -12.64 11.63
N VAL A 206 13.78 -13.18 11.12
CA VAL A 206 12.86 -12.46 10.23
C VAL A 206 11.44 -12.69 10.73
N ASN A 207 10.63 -11.64 10.83
CA ASN A 207 9.19 -11.78 11.14
C ASN A 207 8.35 -12.02 9.88
N GLU A 208 7.06 -12.35 10.04
CA GLU A 208 6.18 -12.65 8.90
C GLU A 208 6.01 -11.46 7.94
N ARG A 209 5.94 -10.23 8.46
CA ARG A 209 5.81 -9.04 7.61
C ARG A 209 7.04 -8.83 6.75
N GLN A 210 8.21 -9.04 7.34
CA GLN A 210 9.48 -8.94 6.63
C GLN A 210 9.63 -10.05 5.60
N MET A 211 9.17 -11.28 5.92
CA MET A 211 9.05 -12.34 4.93
C MET A 211 8.14 -11.95 3.76
N ALA A 212 7.01 -11.28 3.99
CA ALA A 212 6.15 -10.81 2.90
C ALA A 212 6.87 -9.79 1.99
N TYR A 213 7.71 -8.91 2.56
CA TYR A 213 8.54 -7.99 1.77
C TYR A 213 9.58 -8.76 0.93
N ILE A 214 10.23 -9.74 1.54
CA ILE A 214 11.24 -10.59 0.88
C ILE A 214 10.60 -11.39 -0.25
N ASP A 215 9.46 -12.04 -0.01
CA ASP A 215 8.73 -12.84 -1.00
C ASP A 215 8.30 -11.96 -2.18
N TYR A 216 7.78 -10.76 -1.91
CA TYR A 216 7.44 -9.79 -2.95
C TYR A 216 8.66 -9.42 -3.80
N VAL A 217 9.77 -9.02 -3.16
CA VAL A 217 11.02 -8.66 -3.86
C VAL A 217 11.54 -9.82 -4.71
N ARG A 218 11.49 -11.05 -4.18
CA ARG A 218 11.95 -12.25 -4.89
C ARG A 218 11.05 -12.67 -6.04
N SER A 219 9.77 -12.34 -5.98
CA SER A 219 8.85 -12.53 -7.10
C SER A 219 9.11 -11.57 -8.27
N ASN A 220 9.83 -10.46 -8.02
CA ASN A 220 10.12 -9.45 -9.02
C ASN A 220 11.55 -9.63 -9.58
N PRO A 221 11.71 -10.09 -10.85
CA PRO A 221 13.03 -10.37 -11.41
C PRO A 221 13.93 -9.14 -11.48
N TYR A 222 13.36 -7.94 -11.65
CA TYR A 222 14.13 -6.70 -11.68
C TYR A 222 14.68 -6.32 -10.31
N ALA A 223 13.89 -6.49 -9.24
CA ALA A 223 14.33 -6.19 -7.88
C ALA A 223 15.46 -7.15 -7.44
N MET A 224 15.42 -8.41 -7.89
CA MET A 224 16.48 -9.39 -7.66
C MET A 224 17.76 -9.04 -8.41
N ALA A 225 17.66 -8.58 -9.66
CA ALA A 225 18.82 -8.19 -10.47
C ALA A 225 19.60 -7.00 -9.88
N THR A 226 18.93 -6.11 -9.14
CA THR A 226 19.56 -4.97 -8.45
C THR A 226 20.15 -5.35 -7.08
N GLY A 227 20.21 -6.63 -6.75
CA GLY A 227 20.81 -7.13 -5.50
C GLY A 227 19.90 -7.04 -4.27
N SER A 228 18.60 -6.77 -4.43
CA SER A 228 17.66 -6.83 -3.33
C SER A 228 17.54 -8.26 -2.81
N SER A 229 17.36 -8.43 -1.50
CA SER A 229 17.27 -9.70 -0.76
C SER A 229 18.56 -10.53 -0.61
N GLN A 230 19.74 -10.01 -1.00
CA GLN A 230 21.02 -10.74 -0.84
C GLN A 230 21.30 -11.16 0.61
N SER A 231 21.01 -10.29 1.59
CA SER A 231 21.13 -10.59 3.01
C SER A 231 20.26 -11.79 3.41
N PHE A 232 19.02 -11.84 2.92
CA PHE A 232 18.13 -12.97 3.16
C PHE A 232 18.59 -14.23 2.44
N ALA A 233 19.10 -14.14 1.20
CA ALA A 233 19.63 -15.29 0.48
C ALA A 233 20.80 -15.94 1.25
N THR A 234 21.65 -15.13 1.88
CA THR A 234 22.72 -15.62 2.77
C THR A 234 22.15 -16.32 4.00
N LEU A 235 21.18 -15.70 4.68
CA LEU A 235 20.50 -16.29 5.84
C LEU A 235 19.81 -17.62 5.49
N GLU A 236 19.10 -17.66 4.36
CA GLU A 236 18.44 -18.86 3.85
C GLU A 236 19.44 -19.98 3.58
N LYS A 237 20.57 -19.68 2.95
CA LYS A 237 21.64 -20.65 2.71
C LYS A 237 22.23 -21.19 4.02
N GLN A 238 22.45 -20.32 5.00
CA GLN A 238 22.93 -20.74 6.33
C GLN A 238 21.93 -21.67 7.03
N ALA A 239 20.64 -21.33 6.99
CA ALA A 239 19.58 -22.15 7.57
C ALA A 239 19.45 -23.51 6.87
N LEU A 240 19.55 -23.55 5.53
CA LEU A 240 19.55 -24.80 4.76
C LEU A 240 20.71 -25.71 5.17
N LEU A 241 21.93 -25.16 5.23
CA LEU A 241 23.13 -25.91 5.63
C LEU A 241 23.04 -26.41 7.07
N ALA A 242 22.62 -25.55 8.01
CA ALA A 242 22.49 -25.91 9.43
C ALA A 242 21.45 -27.01 9.68
N CYS A 243 20.43 -27.09 8.82
CA CYS A 243 19.35 -28.07 8.93
C CYS A 243 19.53 -29.27 7.99
N GLY A 244 20.69 -29.43 7.35
CA GLY A 244 21.00 -30.59 6.50
C GLY A 244 20.14 -30.71 5.25
N LEU A 245 19.67 -29.58 4.69
CA LEU A 245 18.85 -29.56 3.48
C LEU A 245 19.71 -29.35 2.23
N ILE A 246 19.46 -30.16 1.20
CA ILE A 246 20.07 -30.05 -0.14
C ILE A 246 18.97 -29.94 -1.21
N ALA A 247 19.32 -29.32 -2.34
CA ALA A 247 18.37 -29.15 -3.43
C ALA A 247 17.95 -30.53 -3.96
N LYS A 248 16.68 -30.65 -4.32
CA LYS A 248 16.20 -31.82 -5.09
C LYS A 248 16.78 -31.85 -6.49
#